data_AF-A0A1G2Q0D2-F1
#
_entry.id   AF-A0A1G2Q0D2-F1
#
_cell.length_a   1.000
_cell.length_b   1.000
_cell.length_c   1.000
_cell.angle_alpha   90.00
_cell.angle_beta   90.00
_cell.angle_gamma   90.00
#
_symmetry.space_group_name_H-M   'P 1'
#
loop_
_entity.id
_entity.type
_entity.pdbx_description
1 polymer ?
#
loop_
_entity_poly.entity_id
_entity_poly.type
_entity_poly.pdbx_seq_one_letter_code
_entity_poly.pdbx_strand_id
1 'polypeptide(L)'
;MSGGQQQRVAIARALVNNPQLVLADEPTGNLDDASADNIMHILLDLAEKEGRTVVLVTHDPRYLRLAHRIFWMQGGRIVRTAQQRSLTGKKTAPVVLENLAQRFPYASETSLKSKALLHYLYDGYDWDVQQRIEQEVKNLLEGRLSYEQFQSFLDVPVKDGGAGFYRQRAEAVTQRLKNILEATERLARIRRIALDIPVLLRSELTSLLGSTIAAGASLQQDQRERIIAEAGKRFLGQIGSNELLEFLDRPWREGGAGLDEGIARKIFWDVEMLMVEYAR
;
A
#
# COMPACT_ATOMS: atom_id res chain seq x y z
N MET A 1 23.09 30.60 -14.88
CA MET A 1 22.20 30.16 -13.78
C MET A 1 22.04 28.65 -13.87
N SER A 2 22.07 27.92 -12.75
CA SER A 2 21.73 26.48 -12.75
C SER A 2 20.22 26.27 -12.98
N GLY A 3 19.81 25.06 -13.37
CA GLY A 3 18.38 24.71 -13.53
C GLY A 3 17.56 25.03 -12.28
N GLY A 4 18.07 24.68 -11.09
CA GLY A 4 17.43 25.03 -9.81
C GLY A 4 17.33 26.52 -9.52
N GLN A 5 18.29 27.34 -9.99
CA GLN A 5 18.20 28.79 -9.86
C GLN A 5 17.13 29.37 -10.80
N GLN A 6 17.02 28.85 -12.03
CA GLN A 6 15.99 29.28 -12.98
C GLN A 6 14.59 28.91 -12.48
N GLN A 7 14.43 27.72 -11.91
CA GLN A 7 13.18 27.27 -11.32
C GLN A 7 12.74 28.15 -10.13
N ARG A 8 13.68 28.49 -9.23
CA ARG A 8 13.40 29.40 -8.10
C ARG A 8 12.96 30.78 -8.55
N VAL A 9 13.57 31.33 -9.61
CA VAL A 9 13.14 32.61 -10.19
C VAL A 9 11.76 32.49 -10.84
N ALA A 10 11.47 31.38 -11.52
CA ALA A 10 10.15 31.13 -12.09
C ALA A 10 9.05 31.06 -11.01
N ILE A 11 9.33 30.37 -9.89
CA ILE A 11 8.43 30.30 -8.73
C ILE A 11 8.24 31.68 -8.12
N ALA A 12 9.33 32.42 -7.84
CA ALA A 12 9.24 33.77 -7.29
C ALA A 12 8.39 34.70 -8.18
N ARG A 13 8.57 34.63 -9.50
CA ARG A 13 7.78 35.37 -10.49
C ARG A 13 6.30 34.96 -10.46
N ALA A 14 6.00 33.68 -10.30
CA ALA A 14 4.62 33.20 -10.19
C ALA A 14 3.94 33.67 -8.90
N LEU A 15 4.70 33.79 -7.80
CA LEU A 15 4.16 34.10 -6.48
C LEU A 15 4.09 35.61 -6.15
N VAL A 16 4.81 36.46 -6.90
CA VAL A 16 4.97 37.90 -6.60
C VAL A 16 3.63 38.65 -6.46
N ASN A 17 2.62 38.26 -7.24
CA ASN A 17 1.29 38.91 -7.23
C ASN A 17 0.33 38.29 -6.21
N ASN A 18 0.82 37.48 -5.28
CA ASN A 18 0.03 36.79 -4.28
C ASN A 18 -1.21 36.04 -4.88
N PRO A 19 -1.03 35.16 -5.89
CA PRO A 19 -2.16 34.51 -6.54
C PRO A 19 -2.87 33.54 -5.59
N GLN A 20 -4.20 33.45 -5.72
CA GLN A 20 -5.04 32.48 -5.00
C GLN A 20 -4.94 31.05 -5.60
N LEU A 21 -4.53 30.94 -6.87
CA LEU A 21 -4.35 29.68 -7.59
C LEU A 21 -2.96 29.62 -8.21
N VAL A 22 -2.24 28.53 -7.95
CA VAL A 22 -0.95 28.22 -8.54
C VAL A 22 -1.08 26.97 -9.40
N LEU A 23 -0.72 27.07 -10.68
CA LEU A 23 -0.60 25.94 -11.59
C LEU A 23 0.88 25.60 -11.74
N ALA A 24 1.27 24.40 -11.33
CA ALA A 24 2.65 23.93 -11.35
C ALA A 24 2.75 22.74 -12.30
N ASP A 25 3.26 22.99 -13.51
CA ASP A 25 3.47 21.95 -14.53
C ASP A 25 4.91 21.42 -14.45
N GLU A 26 5.07 20.19 -13.98
CA GLU A 26 6.36 19.53 -13.75
C GLU A 26 7.40 20.43 -13.05
N PRO A 27 7.08 21.01 -11.86
CA PRO A 27 7.90 22.04 -11.23
C PRO A 27 9.24 21.52 -10.70
N THR A 28 9.44 20.20 -10.64
CA THR A 28 10.68 19.55 -10.21
C THR A 28 11.50 19.00 -11.38
N GLY A 29 11.04 19.17 -12.62
CA GLY A 29 11.75 18.70 -13.82
C GLY A 29 13.17 19.27 -13.90
N ASN A 30 14.14 18.41 -14.22
CA ASN A 30 15.57 18.75 -14.34
C ASN A 30 16.26 19.26 -13.06
N LEU A 31 15.73 18.94 -11.87
CA LEU A 31 16.35 19.24 -10.58
C LEU A 31 16.95 18.00 -9.91
N ASP A 32 17.96 18.23 -9.06
CA ASP A 32 18.40 17.24 -8.09
C ASP A 32 17.33 17.02 -6.99
N ASP A 33 17.39 15.87 -6.31
CA ASP A 33 16.39 15.48 -5.30
C ASP A 33 16.23 16.54 -4.19
N ALA A 34 17.32 17.12 -3.70
CA ALA A 34 17.27 18.12 -2.62
C ALA A 34 16.61 19.42 -3.07
N SER A 35 16.89 19.88 -4.30
CA SER A 35 16.25 21.04 -4.90
C SER A 35 14.76 20.80 -5.19
N ALA A 36 14.41 19.59 -5.63
CA ALA A 36 13.02 19.19 -5.89
C ALA A 36 12.18 19.20 -4.62
N ASP A 37 12.70 18.61 -3.52
CA ASP A 37 12.02 18.58 -2.22
C ASP A 37 11.77 19.99 -1.69
N ASN A 38 12.74 20.89 -1.81
CA ASN A 38 12.58 22.28 -1.38
C ASN A 38 11.45 23.00 -2.13
N ILE A 39 11.36 22.80 -3.45
CA ILE A 39 10.26 23.37 -4.26
C ILE A 39 8.92 22.81 -3.83
N MET A 40 8.85 21.50 -3.58
CA MET A 40 7.62 20.85 -3.15
C MET A 40 7.17 21.34 -1.77
N HIS A 41 8.09 21.57 -0.84
CA HIS A 41 7.78 22.19 0.45
C HIS A 41 7.20 23.60 0.31
N ILE A 42 7.72 24.42 -0.62
CA ILE A 42 7.15 25.74 -0.89
C ILE A 42 5.71 25.61 -1.39
N LEU A 43 5.45 24.72 -2.35
CA LEU A 43 4.10 24.51 -2.90
C LEU A 43 3.12 23.99 -1.84
N LEU A 44 3.57 23.09 -0.97
CA LEU A 44 2.79 22.61 0.19
C LEU A 44 2.45 23.74 1.16
N ASP A 45 3.44 24.56 1.54
CA ASP A 45 3.25 25.65 2.48
C ASP A 45 2.24 26.68 1.96
N LEU A 46 2.28 26.99 0.66
CA LEU A 46 1.29 27.84 0.01
C LEU A 46 -0.13 27.27 0.13
N ALA A 47 -0.27 25.94 -0.01
CA ALA A 47 -1.56 25.29 0.09
C ALA A 47 -2.07 25.22 1.54
N GLU A 48 -1.23 24.77 2.47
CA GLU A 48 -1.62 24.46 3.85
C GLU A 48 -1.61 25.69 4.77
N LYS A 49 -0.58 26.52 4.70
CA LYS A 49 -0.39 27.65 5.62
C LYS A 49 -1.06 28.91 5.12
N GLU A 50 -1.02 29.13 3.80
CA GLU A 50 -1.55 30.35 3.18
C GLU A 50 -2.96 30.16 2.57
N GLY A 51 -3.49 28.93 2.60
CA GLY A 51 -4.85 28.62 2.12
C GLY A 51 -5.03 28.80 0.61
N ARG A 52 -3.94 28.72 -0.17
CA ARG A 52 -4.00 28.85 -1.63
C ARG A 52 -4.37 27.53 -2.29
N THR A 53 -4.91 27.60 -3.50
CA THR A 53 -5.11 26.40 -4.32
C THR A 53 -3.86 26.12 -5.14
N VAL A 54 -3.33 24.90 -5.06
CA VAL A 54 -2.20 24.45 -5.89
C VAL A 54 -2.66 23.27 -6.73
N VAL A 55 -2.47 23.37 -8.05
CA VAL A 55 -2.67 22.26 -8.99
C VAL A 55 -1.29 21.86 -9.52
N LEU A 56 -0.87 20.65 -9.17
CA LEU A 56 0.40 20.07 -9.57
C LEU A 56 0.18 19.05 -10.69
N VAL A 57 0.89 19.20 -11.80
CA VAL A 57 1.05 18.16 -12.81
C VAL A 57 2.43 17.55 -12.60
N THR A 58 2.46 16.24 -12.36
CA THR A 58 3.72 15.52 -12.22
C THR A 58 3.57 14.05 -12.63
N HIS A 59 4.63 13.52 -13.23
CA HIS A 59 4.83 12.09 -13.42
C HIS A 59 5.52 11.43 -12.22
N ASP A 60 6.02 12.20 -11.24
CA ASP A 60 6.68 11.68 -10.06
C ASP A 60 5.65 11.32 -8.97
N PRO A 61 5.49 10.04 -8.68
CA PRO A 61 4.43 9.58 -7.81
C PRO A 61 4.77 9.74 -6.31
N ARG A 62 5.98 10.18 -5.95
CA ARG A 62 6.35 10.56 -4.57
C ARG A 62 5.48 11.71 -4.06
N TYR A 63 5.08 12.62 -4.95
CA TYR A 63 4.31 13.81 -4.61
C TYR A 63 2.80 13.60 -4.54
N LEU A 64 2.29 12.44 -4.97
CA LEU A 64 0.86 12.10 -4.85
C LEU A 64 0.37 12.18 -3.40
N ARG A 65 1.25 11.87 -2.44
CA ARG A 65 0.95 11.88 -0.99
C ARG A 65 0.80 13.29 -0.41
N LEU A 66 1.21 14.31 -1.17
CA LEU A 66 1.12 15.72 -0.80
C LEU A 66 -0.18 16.34 -1.32
N ALA A 67 -0.97 15.59 -2.10
CA ALA A 67 -2.12 16.10 -2.80
C ALA A 67 -3.42 15.72 -2.07
N HIS A 68 -4.24 16.72 -1.74
CA HIS A 68 -5.60 16.51 -1.23
C HIS A 68 -6.48 15.72 -2.21
N ARG A 69 -6.26 15.91 -3.52
CA ARG A 69 -7.01 15.28 -4.60
C ARG A 69 -6.06 14.89 -5.71
N ILE A 70 -6.21 13.69 -6.23
CA ILE A 70 -5.38 13.13 -7.30
C ILE A 70 -6.27 12.82 -8.49
N PHE A 71 -5.84 13.25 -9.67
CA PHE A 71 -6.47 12.95 -10.95
C PHE A 71 -5.46 12.25 -11.84
N TRP A 72 -5.76 11.03 -12.27
CA TRP A 72 -4.95 10.33 -13.26
C TRP A 72 -5.51 10.60 -14.65
N MET A 73 -4.66 10.99 -15.58
CA MET A 73 -5.03 11.26 -16.96
C MET A 73 -4.35 10.28 -17.92
N GLN A 74 -5.10 9.79 -18.91
CA GLN A 74 -4.60 8.96 -20.01
C GLN A 74 -5.32 9.35 -21.29
N GLY A 75 -4.58 9.60 -22.38
CA GLY A 75 -5.15 9.97 -23.67
C GLY A 75 -6.05 11.22 -23.61
N GLY A 76 -5.70 12.19 -22.77
CA GLY A 76 -6.48 13.42 -22.57
C GLY A 76 -7.76 13.26 -21.74
N ARG A 77 -8.01 12.09 -21.14
CA ARG A 77 -9.19 11.83 -20.29
C ARG A 77 -8.77 11.51 -18.87
N ILE A 78 -9.56 11.94 -17.90
CA ILE A 78 -9.41 11.51 -16.50
C ILE A 78 -9.88 10.06 -16.41
N VAL A 79 -8.97 9.16 -16.05
CA VAL A 79 -9.24 7.72 -15.93
C VAL A 79 -9.46 7.28 -14.49
N ARG A 80 -8.99 8.06 -13.51
CA ARG A 80 -9.17 7.79 -12.08
C ARG A 80 -9.12 9.08 -11.27
N THR A 81 -9.82 9.09 -10.14
CA THR A 81 -9.77 10.17 -9.16
C THR A 81 -9.67 9.60 -7.75
N ALA A 82 -8.90 10.24 -6.87
CA ALA A 82 -8.83 9.92 -5.45
C ALA A 82 -8.86 11.20 -4.61
N GLN A 83 -9.42 11.10 -3.41
CA GLN A 83 -9.43 12.18 -2.42
C GLN A 83 -8.75 11.70 -1.14
N GLN A 84 -7.73 12.44 -0.70
CA GLN A 84 -7.01 12.17 0.54
C GLN A 84 -7.57 13.06 1.65
N ARG A 85 -7.91 12.47 2.79
CA ARG A 85 -8.62 13.15 3.90
C ARG A 85 -7.69 13.83 4.92
N SER A 86 -6.38 13.67 4.83
CA SER A 86 -5.39 14.35 5.70
C SER A 86 -3.99 14.29 5.09
N LEU A 87 -3.29 15.44 5.06
CA LEU A 87 -1.88 15.58 4.68
C LEU A 87 -0.93 15.65 5.90
N THR A 88 -1.47 15.85 7.10
CA THR A 88 -0.70 16.07 8.34
C THR A 88 -0.63 14.85 9.26
N GLY A 89 -1.25 13.72 8.89
CA GLY A 89 -1.18 12.47 9.64
C GLY A 89 -0.05 11.56 9.17
N LYS A 90 0.71 10.98 10.10
CA LYS A 90 1.55 9.79 9.87
C LYS A 90 0.89 8.87 8.85
N LYS A 91 1.57 8.60 7.72
CA LYS A 91 0.98 7.94 6.56
C LYS A 91 0.28 6.64 6.94
N THR A 92 -1.03 6.58 6.71
CA THR A 92 -1.90 5.47 7.11
C THR A 92 -2.31 4.56 5.96
N ALA A 93 -2.12 4.98 4.70
CA ALA A 93 -2.43 4.17 3.54
C ALA A 93 -1.54 2.92 3.46
N PRO A 94 -1.96 1.84 2.77
CA PRO A 94 -1.13 0.67 2.55
C PRO A 94 0.11 1.06 1.73
N VAL A 95 1.30 0.94 2.32
CA VAL A 95 2.57 1.33 1.70
C VAL A 95 2.84 0.49 0.45
N VAL A 96 2.33 -0.74 0.42
CA VAL A 96 2.41 -1.63 -0.73
C VAL A 96 1.71 -1.03 -1.95
N LEU A 97 0.46 -0.56 -1.78
CA LEU A 97 -0.27 0.09 -2.88
C LEU A 97 0.37 1.41 -3.26
N GLU A 98 0.92 2.17 -2.31
CA GLU A 98 1.64 3.40 -2.61
C GLU A 98 2.86 3.11 -3.49
N ASN A 99 3.72 2.17 -3.10
CA ASN A 99 4.92 1.80 -3.86
C ASN A 99 4.57 1.24 -5.25
N LEU A 100 3.50 0.45 -5.35
CA LEU A 100 3.04 -0.06 -6.64
C LEU A 100 2.39 1.01 -7.50
N ALA A 101 1.61 1.92 -6.93
CA ALA A 101 1.06 3.06 -7.66
C ALA A 101 2.19 3.99 -8.16
N GLN A 102 3.28 4.07 -7.41
CA GLN A 102 4.49 4.76 -7.86
C GLN A 102 5.12 4.07 -9.07
N ARG A 103 5.29 2.75 -9.01
CA ARG A 103 5.90 2.00 -10.10
C ARG A 103 4.98 1.84 -11.33
N PHE A 104 3.67 1.88 -11.12
CA PHE A 104 2.65 1.64 -12.14
C PHE A 104 1.54 2.71 -12.06
N PRO A 105 1.84 3.97 -12.45
CA PRO A 105 0.92 5.10 -12.27
C PRO A 105 -0.38 4.98 -13.07
N TYR A 106 -0.39 4.19 -14.15
CA TYR A 106 -1.57 3.98 -14.99
C TYR A 106 -2.33 2.69 -14.67
N ALA A 107 -1.88 1.91 -13.69
CA ALA A 107 -2.58 0.69 -13.30
C ALA A 107 -3.92 1.04 -12.64
N SER A 108 -4.97 0.31 -13.03
CA SER A 108 -6.26 0.38 -12.35
C SER A 108 -6.12 -0.08 -10.90
N GLU A 109 -7.08 0.27 -10.04
CA GLU A 109 -7.06 -0.17 -8.64
C GLU A 109 -6.98 -1.71 -8.52
N THR A 110 -7.76 -2.44 -9.32
CA THR A 110 -7.71 -3.91 -9.38
C THR A 110 -6.34 -4.42 -9.82
N SER A 111 -5.67 -3.73 -10.75
CA SER A 111 -4.33 -4.12 -11.20
C SER A 111 -3.25 -3.84 -10.14
N LEU A 112 -3.37 -2.75 -9.38
CA LEU A 112 -2.47 -2.51 -8.25
C LEU A 112 -2.68 -3.54 -7.13
N LYS A 113 -3.93 -3.94 -6.87
CA LYS A 113 -4.27 -5.00 -5.90
C LYS A 113 -3.75 -6.36 -6.34
N SER A 114 -3.95 -6.74 -7.61
CA SER A 114 -3.41 -8.00 -8.13
C SER A 114 -1.89 -8.04 -8.03
N LYS A 115 -1.20 -6.94 -8.33
CA LYS A 115 0.26 -6.82 -8.14
C LYS A 115 0.68 -6.91 -6.67
N ALA A 116 -0.07 -6.30 -5.76
CA ALA A 116 0.18 -6.37 -4.32
C ALA A 116 0.03 -7.81 -3.79
N LEU A 117 -1.07 -8.48 -4.15
CA LEU A 117 -1.32 -9.87 -3.79
C LEU A 117 -0.26 -10.80 -4.40
N LEU A 118 0.13 -10.59 -5.67
CA LEU A 118 1.18 -11.38 -6.29
C LEU A 118 2.51 -11.24 -5.53
N HIS A 119 2.95 -10.00 -5.25
CA HIS A 119 4.17 -9.74 -4.51
C HIS A 119 4.15 -10.38 -3.11
N TYR A 120 2.98 -10.42 -2.47
CA TYR A 120 2.81 -11.05 -1.17
C TYR A 120 2.84 -12.59 -1.22
N LEU A 121 2.28 -13.18 -2.28
CA LEU A 121 2.12 -14.62 -2.43
C LEU A 121 3.33 -15.30 -3.07
N TYR A 122 4.11 -14.56 -3.85
CA TYR A 122 5.14 -15.11 -4.72
C TYR A 122 6.44 -14.31 -4.70
N ASP A 123 7.50 -14.97 -4.23
CA ASP A 123 8.87 -14.46 -4.17
C ASP A 123 9.74 -14.89 -5.39
N GLY A 124 9.13 -15.45 -6.45
CA GLY A 124 9.88 -15.95 -7.61
C GLY A 124 10.09 -14.91 -8.71
N TYR A 125 11.14 -15.10 -9.52
CA TYR A 125 11.65 -14.08 -10.46
C TYR A 125 11.22 -14.26 -11.93
N ASP A 126 10.50 -15.32 -12.28
CA ASP A 126 10.08 -15.55 -13.67
C ASP A 126 8.94 -14.58 -14.06
N TRP A 127 9.27 -13.63 -14.93
CA TRP A 127 8.37 -12.55 -15.34
C TRP A 127 7.12 -13.05 -16.06
N ASP A 128 7.24 -14.10 -16.90
CA ASP A 128 6.11 -14.64 -17.64
C ASP A 128 5.13 -15.36 -16.70
N VAL A 129 5.67 -16.12 -15.74
CA VAL A 129 4.87 -16.77 -14.70
C VAL A 129 4.20 -15.72 -13.81
N GLN A 130 4.92 -14.64 -13.44
CA GLN A 130 4.35 -13.54 -12.68
C GLN A 130 3.16 -12.89 -13.39
N GLN A 131 3.27 -12.58 -14.69
CA GLN A 131 2.15 -11.98 -15.45
C GLN A 131 0.93 -12.90 -15.48
N ARG A 132 1.12 -14.21 -15.63
CA ARG A 132 0.02 -15.18 -15.61
C ARG A 132 -0.65 -15.25 -14.24
N ILE A 133 0.12 -15.36 -13.16
CA ILE A 133 -0.45 -15.37 -11.80
C ILE A 133 -1.17 -14.04 -11.52
N GLU A 134 -0.61 -12.90 -11.93
CA GLU A 134 -1.25 -11.59 -11.77
C GLU A 134 -2.62 -11.55 -12.43
N GLN A 135 -2.71 -12.06 -13.67
CA GLN A 135 -3.95 -12.11 -14.43
C GLN A 135 -4.98 -13.04 -13.75
N GLU A 136 -4.56 -14.18 -13.21
CA GLU A 136 -5.46 -15.08 -12.50
C GLU A 136 -5.92 -14.53 -11.14
N VAL A 137 -5.05 -13.82 -10.41
CA VAL A 137 -5.46 -13.07 -9.22
C VAL A 137 -6.48 -11.99 -9.57
N LYS A 138 -6.30 -11.28 -10.69
CA LYS A 138 -7.29 -10.32 -11.19
C LYS A 138 -8.62 -11.01 -11.51
N ASN A 139 -8.60 -12.17 -12.17
CA ASN A 139 -9.80 -12.95 -12.46
C ASN A 139 -10.52 -13.37 -11.18
N LEU A 140 -9.79 -13.77 -10.12
CA LEU A 140 -10.36 -14.04 -8.79
C LEU A 140 -11.05 -12.80 -8.20
N LEU A 141 -10.35 -11.66 -8.17
CA LEU A 141 -10.89 -10.41 -7.60
C LEU A 141 -12.14 -9.92 -8.36
N GLU A 142 -12.21 -10.19 -9.65
CA GLU A 142 -13.35 -9.86 -10.51
C GLU A 142 -14.45 -10.94 -10.49
N GLY A 143 -14.29 -12.03 -9.71
CA GLY A 143 -15.25 -13.12 -9.58
C GLY A 143 -15.37 -14.02 -10.82
N ARG A 144 -14.39 -13.98 -11.73
CA ARG A 144 -14.35 -14.77 -12.98
C ARG A 144 -13.64 -16.11 -12.83
N LEU A 145 -12.97 -16.33 -11.70
CA LEU A 145 -12.24 -17.54 -11.36
C LEU A 145 -12.64 -17.99 -9.94
N SER A 146 -12.69 -19.29 -9.68
CA SER A 146 -12.84 -19.84 -8.32
C SER A 146 -11.47 -20.11 -7.67
N TYR A 147 -11.43 -20.23 -6.34
CA TYR A 147 -10.20 -20.60 -5.61
C TYR A 147 -9.66 -21.98 -6.04
N GLU A 148 -10.53 -22.93 -6.36
CA GLU A 148 -10.15 -24.27 -6.85
C GLU A 148 -9.50 -24.21 -8.23
N GLN A 149 -10.03 -23.35 -9.11
CA GLN A 149 -9.46 -23.10 -10.43
C GLN A 149 -8.10 -22.39 -10.31
N PHE A 150 -7.98 -21.42 -9.40
CA PHE A 150 -6.71 -20.75 -9.11
C PHE A 150 -5.64 -21.72 -8.62
N GLN A 151 -5.98 -22.56 -7.63
CA GLN A 151 -5.07 -23.56 -7.11
C GLN A 151 -4.62 -24.54 -8.20
N SER A 152 -5.55 -24.97 -9.04
CA SER A 152 -5.26 -25.86 -10.17
C SER A 152 -4.28 -25.21 -11.14
N PHE A 153 -4.50 -23.94 -11.50
CA PHE A 153 -3.57 -23.16 -12.33
C PHE A 153 -2.16 -23.08 -11.72
N LEU A 154 -2.06 -22.90 -10.40
CA LEU A 154 -0.76 -22.84 -9.72
C LEU A 154 0.01 -24.17 -9.82
N ASP A 155 -0.68 -25.31 -9.75
CA ASP A 155 -0.09 -26.66 -9.81
C ASP A 155 0.27 -27.11 -11.25
N VAL A 156 -0.25 -26.43 -12.28
CA VAL A 156 0.06 -26.76 -13.68
C VAL A 156 1.51 -26.34 -14.00
N PRO A 157 2.33 -27.20 -14.65
CA PRO A 157 3.68 -26.86 -15.05
C PRO A 157 3.77 -25.60 -15.94
N VAL A 158 4.86 -24.85 -15.83
CA VAL A 158 5.07 -23.60 -16.61
C VAL A 158 4.97 -23.82 -18.12
N LYS A 159 5.53 -24.95 -18.60
CA LYS A 159 5.48 -25.38 -20.00
C LYS A 159 4.06 -25.62 -20.53
N ASP A 160 3.13 -25.94 -19.64
CA ASP A 160 1.73 -26.27 -19.95
C ASP A 160 0.81 -25.08 -19.69
N GLY A 161 1.37 -23.88 -19.42
CA GLY A 161 0.61 -22.66 -19.23
C GLY A 161 0.37 -22.24 -17.77
N GLY A 162 0.77 -23.05 -16.79
CA GLY A 162 0.55 -22.77 -15.36
C GLY A 162 1.69 -22.04 -14.65
N ALA A 163 1.67 -22.05 -13.32
CA ALA A 163 2.70 -21.41 -12.47
C ALA A 163 3.82 -22.35 -12.01
N GLY A 164 3.66 -23.66 -12.18
CA GLY A 164 4.66 -24.68 -11.85
C GLY A 164 4.93 -24.85 -10.36
N PHE A 165 3.98 -24.51 -9.49
CA PHE A 165 4.13 -24.79 -8.06
C PHE A 165 3.85 -26.27 -7.82
N TYR A 166 4.51 -26.87 -6.84
CA TYR A 166 4.10 -28.17 -6.37
C TYR A 166 2.80 -28.04 -5.55
N ARG A 167 1.94 -29.05 -5.61
CA ARG A 167 0.62 -29.12 -4.96
C ARG A 167 0.52 -28.47 -3.58
N GLN A 168 1.41 -28.82 -2.64
CA GLN A 168 1.38 -28.26 -1.28
C GLN A 168 1.61 -26.75 -1.25
N ARG A 169 2.46 -26.21 -2.12
CA ARG A 169 2.68 -24.76 -2.24
C ARG A 169 1.50 -24.07 -2.92
N ALA A 170 0.91 -24.68 -3.94
CA ALA A 170 -0.31 -24.17 -4.56
C ALA A 170 -1.47 -24.08 -3.54
N GLU A 171 -1.66 -25.13 -2.74
CA GLU A 171 -2.63 -25.16 -1.63
C GLU A 171 -2.35 -24.06 -0.59
N ALA A 172 -1.10 -23.95 -0.12
CA ALA A 172 -0.73 -22.95 0.88
C ALA A 172 -0.94 -21.51 0.38
N VAL A 173 -0.53 -21.21 -0.85
CA VAL A 173 -0.71 -19.88 -1.47
C VAL A 173 -2.19 -19.55 -1.63
N THR A 174 -2.99 -20.50 -2.11
CA THR A 174 -4.43 -20.33 -2.30
C THR A 174 -5.14 -20.10 -0.96
N GLN A 175 -4.81 -20.89 0.06
CA GLN A 175 -5.41 -20.73 1.39
C GLN A 175 -5.05 -19.38 2.02
N ARG A 176 -3.81 -18.92 1.85
CA ARG A 176 -3.38 -17.61 2.35
C ARG A 176 -4.13 -16.47 1.66
N LEU A 177 -4.29 -16.54 0.34
CA LEU A 177 -5.10 -15.59 -0.43
C LEU A 177 -6.56 -15.57 0.05
N LYS A 178 -7.17 -16.75 0.19
CA LYS A 178 -8.55 -16.91 0.67
C LYS A 178 -8.75 -16.28 2.04
N ASN A 179 -7.83 -16.54 2.99
CA ASN A 179 -7.90 -15.98 4.34
C ASN A 179 -7.92 -14.45 4.33
N ILE A 180 -7.10 -13.81 3.48
CA ILE A 180 -7.07 -12.35 3.35
C ILE A 180 -8.39 -11.82 2.79
N LEU A 181 -8.82 -12.35 1.64
CA LEU A 181 -10.02 -11.85 0.96
C LEU A 181 -11.27 -12.02 1.82
N GLU A 182 -11.42 -13.16 2.49
CA GLU A 182 -12.54 -13.40 3.40
C GLU A 182 -12.52 -12.50 4.64
N ALA A 183 -11.34 -12.27 5.25
CA ALA A 183 -11.19 -11.34 6.37
C ALA A 183 -11.61 -9.93 5.96
N THR A 184 -11.19 -9.47 4.77
CA THR A 184 -11.61 -8.18 4.23
C THR A 184 -13.12 -8.11 4.02
N GLU A 185 -13.75 -9.11 3.42
CA GLU A 185 -15.19 -9.12 3.20
C GLU A 185 -15.99 -9.05 4.51
N ARG A 186 -15.52 -9.74 5.56
CA ARG A 186 -16.12 -9.66 6.89
C ARG A 186 -16.02 -8.23 7.44
N LEU A 187 -14.82 -7.65 7.44
CA LEU A 187 -14.60 -6.27 7.90
C LEU A 187 -15.42 -5.24 7.10
N ALA A 188 -15.52 -5.40 5.78
CA ALA A 188 -16.28 -4.51 4.91
C ALA A 188 -17.80 -4.58 5.15
N ARG A 189 -18.35 -5.76 5.43
CA ARG A 189 -19.77 -5.92 5.83
C ARG A 189 -20.06 -5.23 7.16
N ILE A 190 -19.17 -5.38 8.13
CA ILE A 190 -19.33 -4.86 9.49
C ILE A 190 -19.32 -3.32 9.52
N ARG A 191 -18.48 -2.66 8.70
CA ARG A 191 -18.48 -1.19 8.54
C ARG A 191 -19.86 -0.63 8.20
N ARG A 192 -20.70 -1.38 7.47
CA ARG A 192 -22.06 -0.95 7.10
C ARG A 192 -23.05 -1.03 8.26
N ILE A 193 -22.76 -1.79 9.31
CA ILE A 193 -23.69 -2.12 10.40
C ILE A 193 -23.35 -1.35 11.70
N ALA A 194 -22.33 -0.49 11.70
CA ALA A 194 -21.94 0.36 12.84
C ALA A 194 -21.66 -0.41 14.16
N LEU A 195 -21.11 -1.62 14.06
CA LEU A 195 -20.62 -2.39 15.21
C LEU A 195 -19.27 -1.87 15.72
N ASP A 196 -18.88 -2.28 16.92
CA ASP A 196 -17.59 -1.96 17.57
C ASP A 196 -16.41 -2.55 16.76
N ILE A 197 -15.93 -1.76 15.80
CA ILE A 197 -14.83 -2.09 14.86
C ILE A 197 -13.58 -2.60 15.59
N PRO A 198 -13.11 -2.01 16.71
CA PRO A 198 -11.96 -2.50 17.48
C PRO A 198 -12.02 -3.97 17.91
N VAL A 199 -13.16 -4.45 18.45
CA VAL A 199 -13.27 -5.82 18.98
C VAL A 199 -13.21 -6.84 17.84
N LEU A 200 -13.90 -6.57 16.74
CA LEU A 200 -13.94 -7.45 15.57
C LEU A 200 -12.62 -7.44 14.79
N LEU A 201 -11.99 -6.26 14.65
CA LEU A 201 -10.66 -6.15 14.07
C LEU A 201 -9.63 -6.99 14.85
N ARG A 202 -9.69 -6.98 16.18
CA ARG A 202 -8.83 -7.83 17.02
C ARG A 202 -9.03 -9.31 16.70
N SER A 203 -10.28 -9.76 16.55
CA SER A 203 -10.60 -11.15 16.19
C SER A 203 -10.03 -11.54 14.81
N GLU A 204 -10.24 -10.69 13.79
CA GLU A 204 -9.74 -10.94 12.43
C GLU A 204 -8.21 -10.95 12.37
N LEU A 205 -7.55 -9.99 13.02
CA LEU A 205 -6.09 -9.97 13.11
C LEU A 205 -5.55 -11.18 13.87
N THR A 206 -6.23 -11.64 14.93
CA THR A 206 -5.84 -12.85 15.65
C THR A 206 -5.94 -14.08 14.77
N SER A 207 -6.99 -14.19 13.96
CA SER A 207 -7.17 -15.29 13.01
C SER A 207 -6.12 -15.25 11.89
N LEU A 208 -5.90 -14.08 11.28
CA LEU A 208 -4.97 -13.89 10.17
C LEU A 208 -3.51 -14.13 10.61
N LEU A 209 -3.09 -13.49 11.69
CA LEU A 209 -1.71 -13.50 12.15
C LEU A 209 -1.38 -14.73 13.01
N GLY A 210 -2.38 -15.44 13.54
CA GLY A 210 -2.19 -16.54 14.49
C GLY A 210 -1.25 -17.63 13.96
N SER A 211 -1.38 -18.00 12.68
CA SER A 211 -0.51 -19.01 12.06
C SER A 211 0.93 -18.51 11.87
N THR A 212 1.10 -17.27 11.41
CA THR A 212 2.41 -16.60 11.25
C THR A 212 3.14 -16.46 12.59
N ILE A 213 2.41 -16.04 13.63
CA ILE A 213 2.90 -15.88 15.00
C ILE A 213 3.30 -17.23 15.60
N ALA A 214 2.49 -18.28 15.40
CA ALA A 214 2.75 -19.62 15.93
C ALA A 214 3.95 -20.30 15.26
N ALA A 215 4.17 -20.05 13.96
CA ALA A 215 5.32 -20.58 13.24
C ALA A 215 6.65 -19.88 13.59
N GLY A 216 6.57 -18.68 14.17
CA GLY A 216 7.71 -17.78 14.28
C GLY A 216 8.53 -17.88 15.57
N ALA A 217 7.89 -18.09 16.72
CA ALA A 217 8.62 -18.08 18.00
C ALA A 217 7.80 -18.69 19.14
N SER A 218 8.50 -19.10 20.20
CA SER A 218 7.94 -19.40 21.53
C SER A 218 7.47 -18.13 22.23
N LEU A 219 6.57 -17.37 21.59
CA LEU A 219 6.05 -16.12 22.14
C LEU A 219 5.14 -16.38 23.33
N GLN A 220 5.31 -15.57 24.37
CA GLN A 220 4.38 -15.52 25.49
C GLN A 220 3.03 -14.93 25.05
N GLN A 221 1.97 -15.21 25.81
CA GLN A 221 0.63 -14.72 25.49
C GLN A 221 0.59 -13.19 25.39
N ASP A 222 1.24 -12.48 26.31
CA ASP A 222 1.29 -11.01 26.32
C ASP A 222 1.99 -10.43 25.08
N GLN A 223 3.02 -11.12 24.58
CA GLN A 223 3.72 -10.72 23.36
C GLN A 223 2.79 -10.83 22.15
N ARG A 224 2.03 -11.93 22.05
CA ARG A 224 1.05 -12.13 20.98
C ARG A 224 -0.02 -11.05 21.01
N GLU A 225 -0.57 -10.76 22.18
CA GLU A 225 -1.60 -9.73 22.33
C GLU A 225 -1.11 -8.35 21.94
N ARG A 226 0.16 -8.02 22.25
CA ARG A 226 0.76 -6.73 21.88
C ARG A 226 0.99 -6.62 20.37
N ILE A 227 1.40 -7.70 19.70
CA ILE A 227 1.52 -7.74 18.24
C ILE A 227 0.17 -7.46 17.58
N ILE A 228 -0.89 -8.15 18.03
CA ILE A 228 -2.24 -7.93 17.50
C ILE A 228 -2.71 -6.49 17.75
N ALA A 229 -2.41 -5.93 18.92
CA ALA A 229 -2.77 -4.55 19.24
C ALA A 229 -2.07 -3.54 18.32
N GLU A 230 -0.75 -3.63 18.13
CA GLU A 230 0.00 -2.74 17.24
C GLU A 230 -0.39 -2.92 15.76
N ALA A 231 -0.64 -4.15 15.31
CA ALA A 231 -1.22 -4.40 13.99
C ALA A 231 -2.59 -3.72 13.83
N GLY A 232 -3.43 -3.75 14.87
CA GLY A 232 -4.70 -3.04 14.92
C GLY A 232 -4.53 -1.53 14.82
N LYS A 233 -3.57 -0.96 15.56
CA LYS A 233 -3.22 0.47 15.45
C LYS A 233 -2.76 0.83 14.04
N ARG A 234 -1.95 -0.02 13.38
CA ARG A 234 -1.52 0.19 11.99
C ARG A 234 -2.72 0.20 11.05
N PHE A 235 -3.60 -0.79 11.17
CA PHE A 235 -4.81 -0.91 10.35
C PHE A 235 -5.76 0.29 10.51
N LEU A 236 -5.93 0.77 11.74
CA LEU A 236 -6.76 1.94 12.06
C LEU A 236 -6.06 3.27 11.70
N GLY A 237 -4.81 3.24 11.23
CA GLY A 237 -4.05 4.43 10.86
C GLY A 237 -3.54 5.25 12.06
N GLN A 238 -3.40 4.63 13.23
CA GLN A 238 -2.86 5.30 14.42
C GLN A 238 -1.32 5.32 14.44
N ILE A 239 -0.68 4.38 13.74
CA ILE A 239 0.77 4.30 13.55
C ILE A 239 1.12 4.10 12.07
N GLY A 240 2.31 4.55 11.67
CA GLY A 240 2.84 4.33 10.31
C GLY A 240 3.44 2.94 10.10
N SER A 241 3.81 2.63 8.85
CA SER A 241 4.48 1.37 8.47
C SER A 241 5.82 1.15 9.16
N ASN A 242 6.64 2.19 9.23
CA ASN A 242 7.98 2.12 9.83
C ASN A 242 7.89 1.88 11.34
N GLU A 243 6.92 2.50 12.01
CA GLU A 243 6.68 2.28 13.43
C GLU A 243 6.25 0.85 13.73
N LEU A 244 5.42 0.24 12.87
CA LEU A 244 5.07 -1.17 13.01
C LEU A 244 6.30 -2.07 12.80
N LEU A 245 7.11 -1.83 11.76
CA LEU A 245 8.34 -2.60 11.50
C LEU A 245 9.35 -2.48 12.65
N GLU A 246 9.62 -1.27 13.12
CA GLU A 246 10.48 -1.01 14.27
C GLU A 246 9.97 -1.71 15.53
N PHE A 247 8.66 -1.70 15.76
CA PHE A 247 8.05 -2.43 16.87
C PHE A 247 8.26 -3.94 16.74
N LEU A 248 8.04 -4.51 15.56
CA LEU A 248 8.14 -5.96 15.35
C LEU A 248 9.58 -6.46 15.55
N ASP A 249 10.56 -5.70 15.10
CA ASP A 249 11.99 -6.02 15.20
C ASP A 249 12.58 -5.77 16.60
N ARG A 250 12.18 -4.67 17.26
CA ARG A 250 12.76 -4.26 18.55
C ARG A 250 12.62 -5.36 19.61
N PRO A 251 13.65 -5.63 20.43
CA PRO A 251 13.60 -6.64 21.47
C PRO A 251 12.44 -6.46 22.46
N TRP A 252 11.89 -7.56 22.98
CA TRP A 252 10.79 -7.53 23.96
C TRP A 252 11.11 -6.70 25.20
N ARG A 253 12.33 -6.84 25.72
CA ARG A 253 12.84 -6.08 26.88
C ARG A 253 12.88 -4.56 26.66
N GLU A 254 12.91 -4.12 25.41
CA GLU A 254 12.93 -2.71 24.99
C GLU A 254 11.54 -2.24 24.52
N GLY A 255 10.51 -3.07 24.72
CA GLY A 255 9.12 -2.76 24.41
C GLY A 255 8.68 -3.03 22.98
N GLY A 256 9.50 -3.75 22.17
CA GLY A 256 9.09 -4.27 20.87
C GLY A 256 8.56 -5.71 20.94
N ALA A 257 8.46 -6.41 19.82
CA ALA A 257 8.00 -7.81 19.75
C ALA A 257 9.15 -8.84 19.78
N GLY A 258 10.37 -8.43 19.42
CA GLY A 258 11.56 -9.27 19.38
C GLY A 258 11.46 -10.43 18.39
N LEU A 259 10.86 -10.19 17.22
CA LEU A 259 10.68 -11.19 16.18
C LEU A 259 11.90 -11.25 15.27
N ASP A 260 12.20 -12.42 14.72
CA ASP A 260 13.13 -12.54 13.60
C ASP A 260 12.60 -11.78 12.37
N GLU A 261 13.51 -11.22 11.58
CA GLU A 261 13.23 -10.37 10.42
C GLU A 261 12.25 -11.04 9.44
N GLY A 262 12.35 -12.35 9.22
CA GLY A 262 11.47 -13.08 8.31
C GLY A 262 10.02 -13.11 8.80
N ILE A 263 9.81 -13.26 10.11
CA ILE A 263 8.48 -13.29 10.72
C ILE A 263 7.91 -11.89 10.82
N ALA A 264 8.74 -10.92 11.25
CA ALA A 264 8.37 -9.51 11.29
C ALA A 264 7.87 -9.04 9.91
N ARG A 265 8.60 -9.37 8.83
CA ARG A 265 8.17 -9.09 7.46
C ARG A 265 6.86 -9.79 7.10
N LYS A 266 6.69 -11.08 7.43
CA LYS A 266 5.42 -11.79 7.15
C LYS A 266 4.24 -11.13 7.83
N ILE A 267 4.35 -10.79 9.11
CA ILE A 267 3.28 -10.11 9.87
C ILE A 267 3.00 -8.72 9.28
N PHE A 268 4.05 -7.95 8.97
CA PHE A 268 3.90 -6.67 8.30
C PHE A 268 3.10 -6.79 7.01
N TRP A 269 3.47 -7.73 6.15
CA TRP A 269 2.79 -7.95 4.88
C TRP A 269 1.35 -8.47 5.04
N ASP A 270 1.09 -9.35 6.00
CA ASP A 270 -0.27 -9.80 6.34
C ASP A 270 -1.18 -8.59 6.66
N VAL A 271 -0.67 -7.65 7.48
CA VAL A 271 -1.39 -6.42 7.85
C VAL A 271 -1.57 -5.49 6.66
N GLU A 272 -0.51 -5.23 5.89
CA GLU A 272 -0.59 -4.36 4.72
C GLU A 272 -1.60 -4.89 3.70
N MET A 273 -1.61 -6.20 3.43
CA MET A 273 -2.55 -6.81 2.49
C MET A 273 -4.00 -6.72 2.96
N LEU A 274 -4.24 -6.87 4.27
CA LEU A 274 -5.57 -6.64 4.84
C LEU A 274 -6.03 -5.20 4.60
N MET A 275 -5.12 -4.22 4.72
CA MET A 275 -5.41 -2.81 4.47
C MET A 275 -5.62 -2.51 2.97
N VAL A 276 -4.82 -3.11 2.08
CA VAL A 276 -4.95 -3.01 0.60
C VAL A 276 -6.38 -3.34 0.16
N GLU A 277 -6.90 -4.44 0.67
CA GLU A 277 -8.25 -4.91 0.31
C GLU A 277 -9.35 -4.12 1.03
N TYR A 278 -9.08 -3.62 2.25
CA TYR A 278 -10.04 -2.88 3.06
C TYR A 278 -10.30 -1.43 2.60
N ALA A 279 -9.36 -0.80 1.88
CA ALA A 279 -9.38 0.63 1.51
C ALA A 279 -10.51 1.10 0.55
N ARG A 280 -11.66 0.43 0.53
CA ARG A 280 -12.87 0.78 -0.24
C ARG A 280 -13.58 2.05 0.26
#